data_AF-A0A1Q7FWK2-F1
#
_entry.id   AF-A0A1Q7FWK2-F1
#
_cell.length_a   1.000
_cell.length_b   1.000
_cell.length_c   1.000
_cell.angle_alpha   90.00
_cell.angle_beta   90.00
_cell.angle_gamma   90.00
#
_symmetry.space_group_name_H-M   'P 1'
#
loop_
_entity.id
_entity.type
_entity.pdbx_description
1 polymer ?
#
loop_
_entity_poly.entity_id
_entity_poly.type
_entity_poly.pdbx_seq_one_letter_code
_entity_poly.pdbx_strand_id
1 'polypeptide(L)'
;MRLFSEWSAVLAWFFGEAESEEVRRQLAGAEEVFTSVLTLVETDRVLIRAQVVNGLKEGGVIDRRRALARASRHSWLLELHEVLLDPIAPC
;
A
#
# COMPACT_ATOMS: atom_id res chain seq x y z
N MET A 1 6.45 1.77 18.75
CA MET A 1 6.81 2.76 17.70
C MET A 1 5.71 2.79 16.66
N ARG A 2 5.24 3.98 16.28
CA ARG A 2 4.21 4.18 15.26
C ARG A 2 4.87 4.40 13.90
N LEU A 3 4.40 3.70 12.86
CA LEU A 3 4.90 3.85 11.50
C LEU A 3 3.79 4.28 10.56
N PHE A 4 4.10 5.22 9.68
CA PHE A 4 3.27 5.50 8.51
C PHE A 4 3.87 4.77 7.31
N SER A 5 3.07 3.96 6.63
CA SER A 5 3.47 3.24 5.43
C SER A 5 2.90 3.94 4.21
N GLU A 6 3.80 4.50 3.40
CA GLU A 6 3.51 5.04 2.08
C GLU A 6 3.64 3.97 0.97
N TRP A 7 3.27 4.37 -0.24
CA TRP A 7 3.19 3.51 -1.42
C TRP A 7 4.52 2.81 -1.75
N SER A 8 5.65 3.49 -1.64
CA SER A 8 6.99 2.95 -1.95
C SER A 8 7.33 1.71 -1.10
N ALA A 9 7.12 1.80 0.21
CA ALA A 9 7.36 0.70 1.15
C ALA A 9 6.42 -0.49 0.87
N VAL A 10 5.15 -0.20 0.59
CA VAL A 10 4.16 -1.23 0.25
C VAL A 10 4.57 -1.97 -1.03
N LEU A 11 4.96 -1.23 -2.09
CA LEU A 11 5.39 -1.84 -3.35
C LEU A 11 6.65 -2.69 -3.21
N ALA A 12 7.66 -2.19 -2.50
CA ALA A 12 8.90 -2.92 -2.29
C ALA A 12 8.61 -4.30 -1.67
N TRP A 13 7.70 -4.36 -0.71
CA TRP A 13 7.23 -5.61 -0.13
C TRP A 13 6.44 -6.47 -1.13
N PHE A 14 5.46 -5.91 -1.85
CA PHE A 14 4.59 -6.66 -2.77
C PHE A 14 5.32 -7.25 -3.98
N PHE A 15 6.36 -6.58 -4.46
CA PHE A 15 7.12 -7.01 -5.62
C PHE A 15 8.39 -7.77 -5.26
N GLY A 16 8.67 -7.98 -3.97
CA GLY A 16 9.85 -8.72 -3.51
C GLY A 16 11.15 -8.01 -3.86
N GLU A 17 11.13 -6.67 -3.82
CA GLU A 17 12.32 -5.86 -4.03
C GLU A 17 13.31 -6.10 -2.88
N ALA A 18 14.57 -5.69 -3.07
CA ALA A 18 15.65 -5.95 -2.11
C ALA A 18 15.29 -5.45 -0.69
N GLU A 19 14.56 -4.35 -0.60
CA GLU A 19 14.11 -3.72 0.65
C GLU A 19 12.93 -4.44 1.33
N SER A 20 12.32 -5.46 0.69
CA SER A 20 11.09 -6.09 1.18
C SER A 20 11.21 -6.72 2.58
N GLU A 21 12.35 -7.34 2.90
CA GLU A 21 12.58 -7.93 4.23
C GLU A 21 12.83 -6.88 5.31
N GLU A 22 13.42 -5.73 4.97
CA GLU A 22 13.56 -4.62 5.90
C GLU A 22 12.19 -4.00 6.20
N VAL A 23 11.40 -3.70 5.16
CA VAL A 23 10.02 -3.21 5.31
C VAL A 23 9.19 -4.18 6.14
N ARG A 24 9.27 -5.48 5.87
CA ARG A 24 8.53 -6.49 6.64
C ARG A 24 8.95 -6.52 8.12
N ARG A 25 10.24 -6.41 8.42
CA ARG A 25 10.75 -6.33 9.80
C ARG A 25 10.26 -5.08 10.52
N GLN A 26 10.29 -3.93 9.85
CA GLN A 26 9.82 -2.67 10.44
C GLN A 26 8.32 -2.70 10.71
N LEU A 27 7.51 -3.18 9.76
CA LEU A 27 6.07 -3.34 9.94
C LEU A 27 5.73 -4.35 11.05
N ALA A 28 6.46 -5.46 11.14
CA ALA A 28 6.25 -6.46 12.18
C ALA A 28 6.65 -5.98 13.59
N GLY A 29 7.62 -5.07 13.68
CA GLY A 29 8.05 -4.45 14.94
C GLY A 29 7.26 -3.20 15.32
N ALA A 30 6.36 -2.74 14.47
CA ALA A 30 5.53 -1.57 14.74
C ALA A 30 4.45 -1.89 15.77
N GLU A 31 4.23 -0.94 16.66
CA GLU A 31 3.13 -1.00 17.62
C GLU A 31 1.80 -0.65 16.94
N GLU A 32 1.85 0.33 16.03
CA GLU A 32 0.75 0.74 15.19
C GLU A 32 1.27 1.08 13.80
N VAL A 33 0.55 0.62 12.78
CA VAL A 33 0.81 0.97 11.39
C VAL A 33 -0.33 1.86 10.90
N PHE A 34 0.01 3.02 10.37
CA PHE A 34 -0.91 3.93 9.72
C PHE A 34 -0.67 3.86 8.21
N THR A 35 -1.72 3.90 7.42
CA THR A 35 -1.61 4.04 5.96
C THR A 35 -2.83 4.78 5.42
N SER A 36 -2.74 5.34 4.22
CA SER A 36 -3.87 6.06 3.63
C SER A 36 -4.74 5.14 2.79
N VAL A 37 -6.02 5.48 2.64
CA VAL A 37 -6.90 4.83 1.66
C VAL A 37 -6.34 4.97 0.24
N LEU A 38 -5.69 6.11 -0.07
CA LEU A 38 -5.00 6.34 -1.34
C LEU A 38 -3.92 5.28 -1.61
N THR A 39 -3.13 4.94 -0.59
CA THR A 39 -2.08 3.90 -0.70
C THR A 39 -2.66 2.56 -1.13
N LEU A 40 -3.85 2.18 -0.65
CA LEU A 40 -4.51 0.95 -1.07
C LEU A 40 -4.94 1.00 -2.54
N VAL A 41 -5.54 2.12 -2.96
CA VAL A 41 -5.99 2.36 -4.35
C VAL A 41 -4.81 2.35 -5.32
N GLU A 42 -3.72 3.04 -4.97
CA GLU A 42 -2.52 3.12 -5.78
C GLU A 42 -1.83 1.76 -5.90
N THR A 43 -1.75 1.01 -4.80
CA THR A 43 -1.20 -0.35 -4.82
C THR A 43 -2.01 -1.26 -5.74
N ASP A 44 -3.35 -1.23 -5.68
CA ASP A 44 -4.18 -2.03 -6.59
C ASP A 44 -3.99 -1.63 -8.06
N ARG A 45 -3.86 -0.32 -8.34
CA ARG A 45 -3.53 0.20 -9.68
C ARG A 45 -2.21 -0.36 -10.21
N VAL A 46 -1.19 -0.48 -9.36
CA VAL A 46 0.09 -1.08 -9.78
C VAL A 46 -0.05 -2.57 -10.05
N LEU A 47 -0.81 -3.30 -9.24
CA LEU A 47 -1.06 -4.73 -9.48
C LEU A 47 -1.76 -4.96 -10.81
N ILE A 48 -2.79 -4.16 -11.12
CA ILE A 48 -3.47 -4.19 -12.43
C ILE A 48 -2.48 -3.88 -13.55
N ARG A 49 -1.65 -2.82 -13.39
CA ARG A 49 -0.65 -2.47 -14.40
C ARG A 49 0.38 -3.58 -14.60
N ALA A 50 0.86 -4.20 -13.53
CA ALA A 50 1.81 -5.31 -13.58
C ALA A 50 1.21 -6.53 -14.29
N GLN A 51 -0.09 -6.79 -14.12
CA GLN A 51 -0.80 -7.83 -14.85
C GLN A 51 -0.86 -7.53 -16.35
N VAL A 52 -1.27 -6.32 -16.72
CA VAL A 52 -1.52 -5.92 -18.11
C VAL A 52 -0.22 -5.69 -18.89
N VAL A 53 0.76 -5.03 -18.27
CA VAL A 53 1.98 -4.55 -18.94
C VAL A 53 3.17 -5.49 -18.72
N ASN A 54 3.30 -6.05 -17.51
CA ASN A 54 4.47 -6.82 -17.11
C ASN A 54 4.22 -8.34 -17.11
N GLY A 55 3.02 -8.77 -17.50
CA GLY A 55 2.66 -10.20 -17.59
C GLY A 55 2.59 -10.90 -16.24
N LEU A 56 2.35 -10.18 -15.14
CA LEU A 56 2.12 -10.79 -13.84
C LEU A 56 0.90 -11.72 -13.94
N LYS A 57 1.11 -13.01 -13.64
CA LYS A 57 0.05 -14.02 -13.70
C LYS A 57 -1.10 -13.65 -12.76
N GLU A 58 -2.32 -13.96 -13.18
CA GLU A 58 -3.53 -13.69 -12.41
C GLU A 58 -3.46 -14.23 -10.97
N GLY A 59 -2.97 -15.46 -10.77
CA GLY A 59 -2.75 -16.01 -9.43
C GLY A 59 -1.82 -15.15 -8.58
N GLY A 60 -0.76 -14.60 -9.18
CA GLY A 60 0.18 -13.69 -8.50
C GLY A 60 -0.43 -12.35 -8.13
N VAL A 61 -1.43 -11.87 -8.89
CA VAL A 61 -2.22 -10.67 -8.56
C VAL A 61 -3.17 -10.98 -7.39
N ILE A 62 -3.88 -12.11 -7.45
CA ILE A 62 -4.82 -12.55 -6.42
C ILE A 62 -4.09 -12.70 -5.07
N ASP A 63 -2.92 -13.34 -5.05
CA ASP A 63 -2.15 -13.55 -3.83
C ASP A 63 -1.70 -12.23 -3.20
N ARG A 64 -1.27 -11.26 -4.03
CA ARG A 64 -0.89 -9.92 -3.58
C ARG A 64 -2.09 -9.13 -3.07
N ARG A 65 -3.23 -9.15 -3.76
CA ARG A 65 -4.48 -8.54 -3.26
C ARG A 65 -4.90 -9.12 -1.92
N ARG A 66 -4.79 -10.44 -1.73
CA ARG A 66 -5.07 -11.08 -0.43
C ARG A 66 -4.09 -10.62 0.65
N ALA A 67 -2.81 -10.50 0.35
CA ALA A 67 -1.83 -9.97 1.30
C ALA A 67 -2.11 -8.50 1.64
N LEU A 68 -2.50 -7.66 0.67
CA LEU A 68 -2.87 -6.26 0.90
C LEU A 68 -4.10 -6.16 1.81
N ALA A 69 -5.13 -6.96 1.54
CA ALA A 69 -6.34 -7.00 2.35
C ALA A 69 -6.08 -7.52 3.78
N ARG A 70 -5.08 -8.39 3.98
CA ARG A 70 -4.68 -8.81 5.33
C ARG A 70 -3.90 -7.71 6.04
N ALA A 71 -2.98 -7.05 5.36
CA ALA A 71 -2.20 -5.95 5.92
C ALA A 71 -3.11 -4.78 6.33
N SER A 72 -4.05 -4.39 5.47
CA SER A 72 -4.96 -3.26 5.75
C SER A 72 -5.85 -3.47 6.98
N ARG A 73 -6.18 -4.72 7.32
CA ARG A 73 -6.96 -5.04 8.54
C ARG A 73 -6.21 -4.79 9.84
N HIS A 74 -4.89 -4.71 9.78
CA HIS A 74 -4.02 -4.48 10.93
C HIS A 74 -3.47 -3.05 10.95
N SER A 75 -3.93 -2.19 10.03
CA SER A 75 -3.50 -0.81 9.91
C SER A 75 -4.63 0.16 10.22
N TRP A 76 -4.28 1.28 10.81
CA TRP A 76 -5.14 2.45 10.89
C TRP A 76 -5.23 3.13 9.53
N LEU A 77 -6.42 3.13 8.93
CA LEU A 77 -6.65 3.77 7.63
C LEU A 77 -6.95 5.25 7.81
N LEU A 78 -6.13 6.08 7.16
CA LEU A 78 -6.30 7.52 7.10
C LEU A 78 -7.07 7.88 5.82
N GLU A 79 -8.18 8.57 5.99
CA GLU A 79 -8.94 9.14 4.89
C GLU A 79 -8.29 10.43 4.41
N LEU A 80 -8.38 10.69 3.10
CA LEU A 80 -7.97 11.96 2.53
C LEU A 80 -9.06 12.99 2.79
N HIS A 81 -8.68 14.13 3.37
CA HIS A 81 -9.59 15.24 3.58
C HIS A 81 -9.90 15.93 2.24
N GLU A 82 -11.17 16.32 2.03
CA GLU A 82 -11.65 16.92 0.76
C GLU A 82 -10.84 18.14 0.31
N VAL A 83 -10.31 18.93 1.24
CA VAL A 83 -9.45 20.10 0.96
C VAL A 83 -8.20 19.78 0.13
N LEU A 84 -7.71 18.54 0.19
CA LEU A 84 -6.57 18.08 -0.62
C LEU A 84 -6.99 17.60 -2.01
N LEU A 85 -8.28 17.30 -2.20
CA LEU A 85 -8.86 16.84 -3.46
C LEU A 85 -9.36 18.01 -4.32
N ASP A 86 -9.60 19.17 -3.69
CA ASP A 86 -10.10 20.37 -4.37
C ASP A 86 -9.05 21.50 -4.35
N PRO A 87 -8.21 21.64 -5.39
CA PRO A 87 -7.15 22.66 -5.44
C PRO A 87 -7.67 24.11 -5.53
N ILE A 88 -8.99 24.33 -5.50
CA ILE A 88 -9.64 25.65 -5.62
C ILE A 88 -10.66 25.88 -4.48
N ALA A 89 -10.43 25.34 -3.28
CA ALA A 89 -11.21 25.77 -2.12
C ALA A 89 -10.75 27.19 -1.68
N PRO A 90 -11.62 28.23 -1.73
CA PRO A 90 -11.26 29.54 -1.19
C PRO A 90 -11.14 29.44 0.33
N CYS A 91 -10.01 29.90 0.87
CA CYS A 91 -9.80 30.11 2.30
C CYS A 91 -10.85 31.03 2.92
#